data_AF-W2NWC8-F1
#
_entry.id   AF-W2NWC8-F1
#
_cell.length_a   1.000
_cell.length_b   1.000
_cell.length_c   1.000
_cell.angle_alpha   90.00
_cell.angle_beta   90.00
_cell.angle_gamma   90.00
#
_symmetry.space_group_name_H-M   'P 1'
#
loop_
_entity.id
_entity.type
_entity.pdbx_description
1 polymer ?
#
loop_
_entity_poly.entity_id
_entity_poly.type
_entity_poly.pdbx_seq_one_letter_code
_entity_poly.pdbx_strand_id
1 'polypeptide(L)'
;MTWRQLLPRSLCAAAGASIVLFGATAANSSSAPSIHDNDQHHGRFPRMVIADPDTFTRKMKKFVKDGPEQLLVIADFDRTLTPYYKPRSDPQKPLERESSSHGLLMTSSVLPPEVAVAHQKLFARYYPVEISSNLSDEEKFPFMAKWWDSVHALLVEYKLSKDQVKAAVASGSLSFRHGFHPLFKLLHDQQVPTLVFSAGLYDVIHAALEKEFAAEQKRTDKIAAEDIPDEQKFTPSNVHVVSNMMHFDAQGRIERFDGRVIHPFTKTAHVLLNSPFWTECQLDKRRNVLLLGDSRGDVRMADGLDADEIIRVGFLNLKVDEALEEYLELYDVVFTNDASLVPVQMLIEQIIASSKKE
;
A
#
# COMPACT_ATOMS: atom_id res chain seq x y z
N MET A 1 -22.50 -4.70 28.84
CA MET A 1 -21.65 -3.95 29.80
C MET A 1 -20.97 -2.82 29.03
N THR A 2 -21.43 -1.59 29.25
CA THR A 2 -21.00 -0.37 28.54
C THR A 2 -19.80 0.28 29.21
N TRP A 3 -18.80 0.72 28.43
CA TRP A 3 -17.71 1.55 28.93
C TRP A 3 -17.73 2.92 28.26
N ARG A 4 -18.16 3.91 29.04
CA ARG A 4 -17.89 5.34 28.85
C ARG A 4 -16.65 5.68 29.67
N GLN A 5 -15.97 6.76 29.24
CA GLN A 5 -14.95 7.52 29.97
C GLN A 5 -13.55 6.90 30.02
N LEU A 6 -12.64 7.44 29.22
CA LEU A 6 -11.28 7.79 29.64
C LEU A 6 -10.78 8.95 28.76
N LEU A 7 -11.05 10.17 29.20
CA LEU A 7 -10.28 11.38 28.87
C LEU A 7 -9.93 12.02 30.22
N PRO A 8 -8.65 12.30 30.52
CA PRO A 8 -8.30 13.29 31.52
C PRO A 8 -8.02 14.64 30.85
N ARG A 9 -8.68 15.70 31.34
CA ARG A 9 -8.30 17.09 31.12
C ARG A 9 -7.31 17.54 32.20
N SER A 10 -6.33 18.33 31.74
CA SER A 10 -5.57 19.40 32.42
C SER A 10 -4.53 19.06 33.50
N LEU A 11 -3.28 19.51 33.31
CA LEU A 11 -2.74 20.74 33.93
C LEU A 11 -1.30 21.07 33.47
N CYS A 12 -0.94 22.34 33.68
CA CYS A 12 0.13 23.12 33.06
C CYS A 12 1.57 22.88 33.56
N ALA A 13 2.50 23.25 32.67
CA ALA A 13 3.76 23.99 32.87
C ALA A 13 4.99 23.38 33.57
N ALA A 14 6.13 23.60 32.88
CA ALA A 14 7.47 23.97 33.36
C ALA A 14 8.63 22.97 33.12
N ALA A 15 9.49 23.39 32.18
CA ALA A 15 10.97 23.47 32.23
C ALA A 15 11.83 22.28 32.73
N GLY A 16 12.88 21.97 31.96
CA GLY A 16 14.19 21.59 32.53
C GLY A 16 14.84 20.32 31.99
N ALA A 17 15.76 20.51 31.03
CA ALA A 17 17.04 19.81 30.80
C ALA A 17 17.26 18.33 31.24
N SER A 18 17.83 17.54 30.33
CA SER A 18 18.79 16.45 30.62
C SER A 18 19.61 16.17 29.34
N ILE A 19 20.83 16.71 29.24
CA ILE A 19 22.14 16.07 29.45
C ILE A 19 22.49 15.01 28.38
N VAL A 20 23.44 15.39 27.52
CA VAL A 20 24.17 14.57 26.55
C VAL A 20 25.42 13.99 27.22
N LEU A 21 25.73 12.72 26.97
CA LEU A 21 27.03 12.12 27.26
C LEU A 21 27.62 11.51 25.99
N PHE A 22 28.86 11.93 25.70
CA PHE A 22 29.68 11.54 24.56
C PHE A 22 30.29 10.14 24.70
N GLY A 23 30.57 9.51 23.56
CA GLY A 23 31.54 8.42 23.43
C GLY A 23 31.90 8.19 21.97
N ALA A 24 33.02 8.74 21.53
CA ALA A 24 33.57 8.54 20.18
C ALA A 24 34.57 7.38 20.17
N THR A 25 34.52 6.52 19.15
CA THR A 25 35.68 5.85 18.56
C THR A 25 35.45 5.61 17.07
N ALA A 26 36.47 5.91 16.28
CA ALA A 26 36.47 5.82 14.82
C ALA A 26 37.06 4.47 14.35
N ALA A 27 36.54 3.93 13.24
CA ALA A 27 37.26 3.04 12.35
C ALA A 27 36.67 3.12 10.92
N ASN A 28 37.52 3.45 9.96
CA ASN A 28 37.21 3.51 8.53
C ASN A 28 37.01 2.10 7.93
N SER A 29 35.98 1.93 7.11
CA SER A 29 36.03 1.08 5.91
C SER A 29 35.04 1.60 4.86
N SER A 30 35.49 1.61 3.61
CA SER A 30 34.83 2.16 2.43
C SER A 30 33.54 1.43 2.05
N SER A 31 32.43 2.18 1.92
CA SER A 31 31.19 1.72 1.30
C SER A 31 30.68 2.74 0.26
N ALA A 32 30.06 2.21 -0.80
CA ALA A 32 29.38 2.91 -1.88
C ALA A 32 28.35 3.94 -1.34
N PRO A 33 27.96 4.97 -2.12
CA PRO A 33 27.14 6.05 -1.59
C PRO A 33 25.73 5.55 -1.25
N SER A 34 25.53 5.18 0.02
CA SER A 34 24.21 5.13 0.62
C SER A 34 23.72 6.57 0.71
N ILE A 35 22.63 6.88 0.02
CA ILE A 35 21.82 8.05 0.37
C ILE A 35 21.34 7.77 1.80
N HIS A 36 22.08 8.29 2.78
CA HIS A 36 21.66 8.32 4.16
C HIS A 36 20.46 9.25 4.23
N ASP A 37 19.26 8.68 4.09
CA ASP A 37 18.08 9.30 4.70
C ASP A 37 18.36 9.29 6.20
N ASN A 38 18.75 10.45 6.71
CA ASN A 38 19.04 10.70 8.11
C ASN A 38 17.70 10.81 8.87
N ASP A 39 16.79 9.85 8.63
CA ASP A 39 15.45 9.83 9.19
C ASP A 39 15.59 9.31 10.62
N GLN A 40 15.42 10.22 11.58
CA GLN A 40 15.51 9.95 13.02
C GLN A 40 14.31 9.10 13.47
N HIS A 41 14.25 7.83 13.02
CA HIS A 41 13.22 6.86 13.40
C HIS A 41 13.47 6.20 14.77
N HIS A 42 14.48 6.64 15.52
CA HIS A 42 14.71 6.13 16.87
C HIS A 42 13.61 6.66 17.83
N GLY A 43 12.56 5.86 18.02
CA GLY A 43 11.63 5.99 19.15
C GLY A 43 10.26 6.64 18.89
N ARG A 44 9.84 6.80 17.63
CA ARG A 44 8.52 7.39 17.33
C ARG A 44 7.44 6.32 17.13
N PHE A 45 6.41 6.35 17.97
CA PHE A 45 5.28 5.41 17.89
C PHE A 45 4.33 5.75 16.73
N PRO A 46 3.65 4.76 16.13
CA PRO A 46 2.58 5.00 15.19
C PRO A 46 1.48 5.88 15.80
N ARG A 47 0.97 6.84 15.03
CA ARG A 47 -0.12 7.73 15.44
C ARG A 47 -1.21 7.72 14.41
N MET A 48 -2.45 7.90 14.86
CA MET A 48 -3.59 8.25 14.03
C MET A 48 -3.93 9.72 14.27
N VAL A 49 -3.86 10.53 13.22
CA VAL A 49 -4.20 11.94 13.25
C VAL A 49 -5.41 12.15 12.36
N ILE A 50 -6.45 12.79 12.87
CA ILE A 50 -7.67 13.11 12.12
C ILE A 50 -7.59 14.58 11.73
N ALA A 51 -7.73 14.88 10.45
CA ALA A 51 -7.60 16.24 9.92
C ALA A 51 -8.69 17.18 10.45
N ASP A 52 -9.95 16.78 10.27
CA ASP A 52 -11.12 17.47 10.79
C ASP A 52 -12.03 16.47 11.52
N PRO A 53 -12.02 16.44 12.86
CA PRO A 53 -12.82 15.52 13.65
C PRO A 53 -14.33 15.61 13.41
N ASP A 54 -14.85 16.81 13.13
CA ASP A 54 -16.29 17.01 12.91
C ASP A 54 -16.70 16.48 11.53
N THR A 55 -15.93 16.81 10.50
CA THR A 55 -16.14 16.28 9.15
C THR A 55 -16.00 14.75 9.15
N PHE A 56 -14.93 14.21 9.72
CA PHE A 56 -14.74 12.77 9.83
C PHE A 56 -15.90 12.08 10.57
N THR A 57 -16.37 12.67 11.67
CA THR A 57 -17.54 12.15 12.42
C THR A 57 -18.81 12.14 11.57
N ARG A 58 -19.05 13.18 10.74
CA ARG A 58 -20.20 13.20 9.82
C ARG A 58 -20.10 12.08 8.77
N LYS A 59 -18.93 11.90 8.16
CA LYS A 59 -18.69 10.82 7.18
C LYS A 59 -18.90 9.45 7.79
N MET A 60 -18.31 9.19 8.97
CA MET A 60 -18.49 7.94 9.70
C MET A 60 -19.95 7.66 10.03
N LYS A 61 -20.74 8.67 10.44
CA LYS A 61 -22.17 8.50 10.66
C LYS A 61 -22.93 8.08 9.40
N LYS A 62 -22.57 8.62 8.23
CA LYS A 62 -23.15 8.19 6.95
C LYS A 62 -22.77 6.75 6.64
N PHE A 63 -21.49 6.39 6.72
CA PHE A 63 -21.04 5.01 6.49
C PHE A 63 -21.75 4.02 7.42
N VAL A 64 -21.89 4.35 8.71
CA VAL A 64 -22.59 3.52 9.70
C VAL A 64 -24.09 3.39 9.39
N LYS A 65 -24.74 4.48 8.97
CA LYS A 65 -26.17 4.47 8.60
C LYS A 65 -26.42 3.64 7.35
N ASP A 66 -25.54 3.75 6.36
CA ASP A 66 -25.72 3.15 5.03
C ASP A 66 -25.24 1.69 4.96
N GLY A 67 -24.46 1.24 5.94
CA GLY A 67 -24.06 -0.16 6.09
C GLY A 67 -22.96 -0.65 5.13
N PRO A 68 -22.43 -1.87 5.38
CA PRO A 68 -21.37 -2.48 4.56
C PRO A 68 -21.81 -2.79 3.12
N GLU A 69 -23.11 -2.92 2.85
CA GLU A 69 -23.69 -3.12 1.52
C GLU A 69 -23.49 -1.92 0.58
N GLN A 70 -23.26 -0.73 1.13
CA GLN A 70 -22.94 0.48 0.38
C GLN A 70 -21.42 0.73 0.27
N LEU A 71 -20.60 -0.05 0.98
CA LEU A 71 -19.15 0.16 1.09
C LEU A 71 -18.39 -0.44 -0.10
N LEU A 72 -17.44 0.34 -0.62
CA LEU A 72 -16.34 -0.07 -1.51
C LEU A 72 -15.02 0.31 -0.84
N VAL A 73 -14.06 -0.62 -0.82
CA VAL A 73 -12.67 -0.32 -0.41
C VAL A 73 -11.81 -0.17 -1.66
N ILE A 74 -11.02 0.91 -1.72
CA ILE A 74 -9.99 1.10 -2.74
C ILE A 74 -8.66 1.33 -2.02
N ALA A 75 -7.68 0.48 -2.27
CA ALA A 75 -6.39 0.54 -1.62
C ALA A 75 -5.25 0.54 -2.64
N ASP A 76 -4.26 1.39 -2.44
CA ASP A 76 -2.95 1.16 -3.05
C ASP A 76 -2.30 -0.11 -2.44
N PHE A 77 -1.31 -0.68 -3.13
CA PHE A 77 -0.59 -1.86 -2.67
C PHE A 77 0.75 -1.54 -2.00
N ASP A 78 1.65 -0.90 -2.72
CA ASP A 78 3.05 -0.75 -2.33
C ASP A 78 3.16 0.34 -1.27
N ARG A 79 3.65 0.03 -0.06
CA ARG A 79 3.70 0.98 1.08
C ARG A 79 2.34 1.35 1.68
N THR A 80 1.25 0.85 1.12
CA THR A 80 -0.10 0.97 1.70
C THR A 80 -0.55 -0.35 2.32
N LEU A 81 -0.66 -1.43 1.56
CA LEU A 81 -0.95 -2.76 2.09
C LEU A 81 0.33 -3.48 2.54
N THR A 82 1.44 -3.22 1.86
CA THR A 82 2.78 -3.58 2.33
C THR A 82 3.33 -2.46 3.23
N PRO A 83 4.17 -2.77 4.23
CA PRO A 83 4.77 -1.75 5.08
C PRO A 83 5.85 -0.98 4.31
N TYR A 84 6.30 0.12 4.89
CA TYR A 84 7.45 0.85 4.37
C TYR A 84 8.77 0.18 4.74
N TYR A 85 8.86 -0.35 5.96
CA TYR A 85 10.02 -1.08 6.44
C TYR A 85 9.71 -2.57 6.59
N LYS A 86 10.73 -3.40 6.40
CA LYS A 86 10.62 -4.83 6.70
C LYS A 86 10.38 -5.04 8.20
N PRO A 87 9.61 -6.08 8.58
CA PRO A 87 9.46 -6.48 9.97
C PRO A 87 10.83 -6.70 10.62
N ARG A 88 11.07 -5.99 11.73
CA ARG A 88 12.33 -6.12 12.46
C ARG A 88 12.31 -7.43 13.26
N SER A 89 13.23 -8.32 12.94
CA SER A 89 13.56 -9.47 13.80
C SER A 89 14.49 -9.09 14.96
N ASP A 90 15.28 -8.03 14.77
CA ASP A 90 16.25 -7.53 15.75
C ASP A 90 16.14 -6.00 15.88
N PRO A 91 15.74 -5.46 17.05
CA PRO A 91 15.67 -4.03 17.33
C PRO A 91 17.01 -3.28 17.29
N GLN A 92 18.14 -3.97 17.16
CA GLN A 92 19.46 -3.36 16.99
C GLN A 92 19.90 -3.26 15.53
N LYS A 93 19.28 -4.01 14.61
CA LYS A 93 19.60 -3.91 13.18
C LYS A 93 19.02 -2.63 12.56
N PRO A 94 19.73 -2.00 11.60
CA PRO A 94 19.18 -0.88 10.84
C PRO A 94 17.83 -1.24 10.22
N LEU A 95 16.95 -0.24 10.10
CA LEU A 95 15.71 -0.40 9.35
C LEU A 95 16.04 -0.70 7.89
N GLU A 96 15.48 -1.79 7.37
CA GLU A 96 15.56 -2.14 5.95
C GLU A 96 14.24 -1.76 5.30
N ARG A 97 14.30 -1.09 4.14
CA ARG A 97 13.10 -0.78 3.37
C ARG A 97 12.51 -2.06 2.82
N GLU A 98 11.19 -2.15 2.85
CA GLU A 98 10.49 -3.20 2.14
C GLU A 98 10.65 -2.97 0.62
N SER A 99 10.50 -4.01 -0.20
CA SER A 99 10.48 -3.89 -1.65
C SER A 99 9.12 -3.39 -2.12
N SER A 100 9.08 -2.59 -3.19
CA SER A 100 7.84 -2.43 -3.96
C SER A 100 7.65 -3.65 -4.87
N SER A 101 6.52 -3.80 -5.52
CA SER A 101 6.30 -4.83 -6.56
C SER A 101 7.36 -4.77 -7.66
N HIS A 102 7.74 -3.58 -8.12
CA HIS A 102 8.88 -3.37 -9.03
C HIS A 102 10.20 -3.78 -8.37
N GLY A 103 10.46 -3.29 -7.15
CA GLY A 103 11.72 -3.58 -6.45
C GLY A 103 11.94 -5.07 -6.21
N LEU A 104 10.88 -5.80 -5.84
CA LEU A 104 10.92 -7.23 -5.56
C LEU A 104 11.38 -8.00 -6.80
N LEU A 105 10.84 -7.66 -7.97
CA LEU A 105 11.20 -8.32 -9.21
C LEU A 105 12.58 -7.90 -9.68
N MET A 106 12.80 -6.59 -9.80
CA MET A 106 13.96 -6.02 -10.50
C MET A 106 15.26 -6.10 -9.72
N THR A 107 15.19 -6.32 -8.40
CA THR A 107 16.37 -6.57 -7.56
C THR A 107 16.53 -8.03 -7.16
N SER A 108 15.65 -8.91 -7.65
CA SER A 108 15.75 -10.35 -7.41
C SER A 108 17.01 -10.95 -8.03
N SER A 109 17.63 -11.90 -7.32
CA SER A 109 18.73 -12.72 -7.84
C SER A 109 18.33 -13.65 -8.99
N VAL A 110 17.03 -13.79 -9.26
CA VAL A 110 16.49 -14.50 -10.43
C VAL A 110 16.78 -13.75 -11.73
N LEU A 111 16.97 -12.42 -11.65
CA LEU A 111 17.32 -11.60 -12.79
C LEU A 111 18.83 -11.31 -12.81
N PRO A 112 19.42 -11.06 -13.99
CA PRO A 112 20.82 -10.68 -14.10
C PRO A 112 21.09 -9.36 -13.38
N PRO A 113 22.30 -9.18 -12.78
CA PRO A 113 22.66 -7.96 -12.06
C PRO A 113 22.50 -6.67 -12.88
N GLU A 114 22.61 -6.74 -14.20
CA GLU A 114 22.45 -5.61 -15.12
C GLU A 114 21.05 -4.99 -15.05
N VAL A 115 20.01 -5.81 -14.85
CA VAL A 115 18.62 -5.33 -14.69
C VAL A 115 18.50 -4.54 -13.40
N ALA A 116 19.06 -5.03 -12.29
CA ALA A 116 19.06 -4.33 -11.02
C ALA A 116 19.83 -3.00 -11.10
N VAL A 117 20.98 -2.98 -11.76
CA VAL A 117 21.77 -1.76 -11.98
C VAL A 117 21.00 -0.75 -12.83
N ALA A 118 20.33 -1.18 -13.90
CA ALA A 118 19.52 -0.31 -14.73
C ALA A 118 18.31 0.26 -13.96
N HIS A 119 17.63 -0.58 -13.17
CA HIS A 119 16.55 -0.17 -12.28
C HIS A 119 17.01 0.88 -11.26
N GLN A 120 18.15 0.66 -10.60
CA GLN A 120 18.71 1.62 -9.64
C GLN A 120 19.05 2.97 -10.29
N LYS A 121 19.56 2.98 -11.53
CA LYS A 121 19.81 4.22 -12.28
C LYS A 121 18.52 5.00 -12.57
N LEU A 122 17.45 4.30 -12.96
CA LEU A 122 16.14 4.91 -13.17
C LEU A 122 15.58 5.47 -11.85
N PHE A 123 15.62 4.66 -10.78
CA PHE A 123 15.18 5.07 -9.45
C PHE A 123 15.92 6.33 -8.97
N ALA A 124 17.25 6.34 -9.01
CA ALA A 124 18.06 7.48 -8.58
C ALA A 124 17.77 8.76 -9.38
N ARG A 125 17.32 8.64 -10.63
CA ARG A 125 16.97 9.77 -11.48
C ARG A 125 15.58 10.34 -11.17
N TYR A 126 14.59 9.48 -10.99
CA TYR A 126 13.18 9.89 -10.99
C TYR A 126 12.54 9.92 -9.60
N TYR A 127 12.98 9.09 -8.66
CA TYR A 127 12.43 9.08 -7.31
C TYR A 127 12.54 10.43 -6.60
N PRO A 128 13.67 11.19 -6.69
CA PRO A 128 13.74 12.53 -6.11
C PRO A 128 12.71 13.52 -6.69
N VAL A 129 12.30 13.32 -7.94
CA VAL A 129 11.26 14.14 -8.60
C VAL A 129 9.88 13.78 -8.06
N GLU A 130 9.59 12.48 -7.90
CA GLU A 130 8.33 11.97 -7.34
C GLU A 130 8.05 12.58 -5.95
N ILE A 131 9.03 12.50 -5.05
CA ILE A 131 8.89 12.93 -3.66
C ILE A 131 9.12 14.45 -3.45
N SER A 132 9.41 15.20 -4.52
CA SER A 132 9.71 16.64 -4.40
C SER A 132 8.48 17.42 -3.92
N SER A 133 8.61 18.19 -2.84
CA SER A 133 7.57 19.15 -2.42
C SER A 133 7.58 20.45 -3.23
N ASN A 134 8.65 20.70 -4.01
CA ASN A 134 8.83 21.93 -4.78
C ASN A 134 8.24 21.88 -6.20
N LEU A 135 7.81 20.70 -6.65
CA LEU A 135 7.23 20.51 -7.99
C LEU A 135 5.74 20.24 -7.86
N SER A 136 4.96 20.84 -8.74
CA SER A 136 3.55 20.54 -8.91
C SER A 136 3.34 19.17 -9.56
N ASP A 137 2.14 18.61 -9.42
CA ASP A 137 1.78 17.35 -10.05
C ASP A 137 1.88 17.42 -11.59
N GLU A 138 1.55 18.57 -12.18
CA GLU A 138 1.68 18.80 -13.63
C GLU A 138 3.14 18.75 -14.08
N GLU A 139 4.06 19.37 -13.32
CA GLU A 139 5.49 19.32 -13.62
C GLU A 139 6.08 17.92 -13.45
N LYS A 140 5.61 17.16 -12.45
CA LYS A 140 6.07 15.78 -12.21
C LYS A 140 5.53 14.77 -13.22
N PHE A 141 4.35 15.02 -13.78
CA PHE A 141 3.64 14.09 -14.67
C PHE A 141 4.52 13.51 -15.80
N PRO A 142 5.19 14.32 -16.65
CA PRO A 142 5.99 13.76 -17.75
C PRO A 142 7.19 12.94 -17.27
N PHE A 143 7.71 13.21 -16.07
CA PHE A 143 8.81 12.44 -15.49
C PHE A 143 8.33 11.06 -15.01
N MET A 144 7.16 10.98 -14.37
CA MET A 144 6.60 9.69 -13.94
C MET A 144 6.20 8.82 -15.13
N ALA A 145 5.57 9.41 -16.14
CA ALA A 145 5.25 8.70 -17.38
C ALA A 145 6.52 8.09 -18.00
N LYS A 146 7.57 8.92 -18.17
CA LYS A 146 8.85 8.46 -18.72
C LYS A 146 9.54 7.41 -17.86
N TRP A 147 9.46 7.53 -16.54
CA TRP A 147 10.06 6.57 -15.63
C TRP A 147 9.43 5.19 -15.79
N TRP A 148 8.09 5.10 -15.71
CA TRP A 148 7.38 3.84 -15.89
C TRP A 148 7.60 3.26 -17.29
N ASP A 149 7.52 4.07 -18.34
CA ASP A 149 7.80 3.62 -19.71
C ASP A 149 9.21 3.03 -19.83
N SER A 150 10.21 3.66 -19.20
CA SER A 150 11.60 3.17 -19.22
C SER A 150 11.77 1.86 -18.46
N VAL A 151 11.08 1.71 -17.32
CA VAL A 151 11.11 0.48 -16.53
C VAL A 151 10.42 -0.66 -17.29
N HIS A 152 9.26 -0.40 -17.88
CA HIS A 152 8.51 -1.38 -18.67
C HIS A 152 9.30 -1.80 -19.92
N ALA A 153 9.88 -0.85 -20.65
CA ALA A 153 10.72 -1.13 -21.81
C ALA A 153 11.92 -2.02 -21.44
N LEU A 154 12.58 -1.75 -20.31
CA LEU A 154 13.68 -2.58 -19.82
C LEU A 154 13.27 -4.05 -19.60
N LEU A 155 12.09 -4.30 -19.02
CA LEU A 155 11.58 -5.66 -18.80
C LEU A 155 11.24 -6.38 -20.12
N VAL A 156 10.70 -5.63 -21.10
CA VAL A 156 10.40 -6.13 -22.45
C VAL A 156 11.67 -6.45 -23.24
N GLU A 157 12.63 -5.53 -23.26
CA GLU A 157 13.92 -5.71 -23.94
C GLU A 157 14.69 -6.90 -23.35
N TYR A 158 14.63 -7.07 -22.02
CA TYR A 158 15.20 -8.22 -21.33
C TYR A 158 14.48 -9.55 -21.66
N LYS A 159 13.25 -9.51 -22.18
CA LYS A 159 12.39 -10.68 -22.42
C LYS A 159 12.14 -11.50 -21.15
N LEU A 160 11.78 -10.79 -20.07
CA LEU A 160 11.39 -11.38 -18.79
C LEU A 160 10.38 -12.52 -19.01
N SER A 161 10.60 -13.66 -18.36
CA SER A 161 9.66 -14.78 -18.42
C SER A 161 8.69 -14.80 -17.24
N LYS A 162 7.49 -15.35 -17.46
CA LYS A 162 6.48 -15.58 -16.42
C LYS A 162 7.02 -16.41 -15.25
N ASP A 163 7.87 -17.38 -15.53
CA ASP A 163 8.49 -18.22 -14.50
C ASP A 163 9.51 -17.45 -13.66
N GLN A 164 10.22 -16.48 -14.23
CA GLN A 164 11.09 -15.59 -13.45
C GLN A 164 10.29 -14.69 -12.50
N VAL A 165 9.11 -14.22 -12.91
CA VAL A 165 8.19 -13.49 -12.00
C VAL A 165 7.81 -14.37 -10.81
N LYS A 166 7.34 -15.60 -11.08
CA LYS A 166 6.98 -16.56 -10.04
C LYS A 166 8.16 -16.88 -9.12
N ALA A 167 9.33 -17.15 -9.69
CA ALA A 167 10.53 -17.46 -8.94
C ALA A 167 10.96 -16.27 -8.06
N ALA A 168 10.92 -15.04 -8.59
CA ALA A 168 11.26 -13.83 -7.83
C ALA A 168 10.32 -13.62 -6.64
N VAL A 169 9.01 -13.86 -6.81
CA VAL A 169 8.03 -13.79 -5.70
C VAL A 169 8.23 -14.94 -4.71
N ALA A 170 8.55 -16.14 -5.18
CA ALA A 170 8.78 -17.29 -4.32
C ALA A 170 10.01 -17.10 -3.42
N SER A 171 11.13 -16.66 -3.98
CA SER A 171 12.38 -16.44 -3.25
C SER A 171 12.48 -15.08 -2.56
N GLY A 172 11.73 -14.09 -3.03
CA GLY A 172 11.71 -12.74 -2.49
C GLY A 172 11.00 -12.65 -1.14
N SER A 173 11.37 -11.62 -0.39
CA SER A 173 10.68 -11.21 0.83
C SER A 173 9.84 -9.98 0.52
N LEU A 174 8.53 -10.14 0.61
CA LEU A 174 7.54 -9.07 0.65
C LEU A 174 6.63 -9.36 1.83
N SER A 175 6.51 -8.41 2.75
CA SER A 175 5.63 -8.51 3.89
C SER A 175 4.37 -7.67 3.71
N PHE A 176 3.35 -8.02 4.47
CA PHE A 176 2.10 -7.27 4.57
C PHE A 176 2.00 -6.57 5.92
N ARG A 177 1.34 -5.40 5.95
CA ARG A 177 1.14 -4.66 7.20
C ARG A 177 0.41 -5.53 8.21
N HIS A 178 0.79 -5.38 9.48
CA HIS A 178 0.07 -6.02 10.57
C HIS A 178 -1.43 -5.68 10.50
N GLY A 179 -2.30 -6.69 10.66
CA GLY A 179 -3.74 -6.54 10.48
C GLY A 179 -4.27 -6.85 9.06
N PHE A 180 -3.39 -7.17 8.10
CA PHE A 180 -3.78 -7.53 6.72
C PHE A 180 -4.81 -8.68 6.66
N HIS A 181 -4.49 -9.87 7.17
CA HIS A 181 -5.41 -11.02 7.09
C HIS A 181 -6.75 -10.79 7.81
N PRO A 182 -6.80 -10.30 9.07
CA PRO A 182 -8.07 -10.00 9.72
C PRO A 182 -8.93 -8.98 8.97
N LEU A 183 -8.32 -7.93 8.42
CA LEU A 183 -9.01 -6.92 7.61
C LEU A 183 -9.64 -7.55 6.34
N PHE A 184 -8.84 -8.28 5.56
CA PHE A 184 -9.33 -8.87 4.31
C PHE A 184 -10.36 -9.98 4.56
N LYS A 185 -10.21 -10.74 5.65
CA LYS A 185 -11.24 -11.68 6.10
C LYS A 185 -12.55 -10.94 6.44
N LEU A 186 -12.48 -9.84 7.19
CA LEU A 186 -13.67 -9.05 7.54
C LEU A 186 -14.37 -8.51 6.30
N LEU A 187 -13.62 -7.96 5.34
CA LEU A 187 -14.16 -7.46 4.07
C LEU A 187 -14.82 -8.57 3.25
N HIS A 188 -14.19 -9.74 3.20
CA HIS A 188 -14.74 -10.92 2.52
C HIS A 188 -16.04 -11.40 3.17
N ASP A 189 -16.04 -11.57 4.50
CA ASP A 189 -17.20 -12.04 5.26
C ASP A 189 -18.41 -11.08 5.13
N GLN A 190 -18.17 -9.80 4.85
CA GLN A 190 -19.20 -8.79 4.60
C GLN A 190 -19.50 -8.54 3.12
N GLN A 191 -18.88 -9.30 2.21
CA GLN A 191 -19.03 -9.14 0.75
C GLN A 191 -18.76 -7.69 0.30
N VAL A 192 -17.79 -7.04 0.92
CA VAL A 192 -17.35 -5.69 0.57
C VAL A 192 -16.35 -5.79 -0.59
N PRO A 193 -16.66 -5.25 -1.78
CA PRO A 193 -15.72 -5.22 -2.89
C PRO A 193 -14.47 -4.45 -2.49
N THR A 194 -13.31 -5.04 -2.76
CA THR A 194 -12.00 -4.47 -2.42
C THR A 194 -11.15 -4.39 -3.67
N LEU A 195 -10.85 -3.17 -4.09
CA LEU A 195 -9.98 -2.91 -5.21
C LEU A 195 -8.57 -2.60 -4.71
N VAL A 196 -7.61 -3.42 -5.12
CA VAL A 196 -6.18 -3.10 -5.04
C VAL A 196 -5.79 -2.37 -6.31
N PHE A 197 -5.63 -1.05 -6.24
CA PHE A 197 -5.30 -0.19 -7.38
C PHE A 197 -3.88 0.31 -7.25
N SER A 198 -2.96 -0.28 -8.01
CA SER A 198 -1.52 -0.04 -7.86
C SER A 198 -0.87 0.44 -9.14
N ALA A 199 0.06 1.39 -9.02
CA ALA A 199 1.01 1.73 -10.08
C ALA A 199 2.14 0.68 -10.22
N GLY A 200 2.10 -0.41 -9.45
CA GLY A 200 3.07 -1.48 -9.48
C GLY A 200 2.97 -2.41 -10.70
N LEU A 201 3.44 -3.64 -10.51
CA LEU A 201 3.39 -4.71 -11.50
C LEU A 201 2.30 -5.72 -11.12
N TYR A 202 1.25 -5.84 -11.93
CA TYR A 202 0.11 -6.73 -11.65
C TYR A 202 0.55 -8.16 -11.37
N ASP A 203 1.38 -8.75 -12.23
CA ASP A 203 1.77 -10.17 -12.14
C ASP A 203 2.57 -10.47 -10.86
N VAL A 204 3.32 -9.48 -10.38
CA VAL A 204 4.06 -9.57 -9.11
C VAL A 204 3.10 -9.45 -7.92
N ILE A 205 2.21 -8.44 -7.94
CA ILE A 205 1.22 -8.19 -6.89
C ILE A 205 0.29 -9.39 -6.74
N HIS A 206 -0.25 -9.87 -7.86
CA HIS A 206 -1.13 -11.02 -7.90
C HIS A 206 -0.43 -12.26 -7.34
N ALA A 207 0.78 -12.58 -7.80
CA ALA A 207 1.52 -13.72 -7.28
C ALA A 207 1.86 -13.59 -5.78
N ALA A 208 2.14 -12.37 -5.30
CA ALA A 208 2.40 -12.12 -3.89
C ALA A 208 1.15 -12.30 -3.02
N LEU A 209 -0.01 -11.79 -3.46
CA LEU A 209 -1.29 -11.99 -2.79
C LEU A 209 -1.68 -13.47 -2.74
N GLU A 210 -1.57 -14.19 -3.86
CA GLU A 210 -1.83 -15.64 -3.91
C GLU A 210 -0.92 -16.41 -2.94
N LYS A 211 0.38 -16.11 -2.93
CA LYS A 211 1.35 -16.73 -1.99
C LYS A 211 0.97 -16.46 -0.53
N GLU A 212 0.60 -15.22 -0.22
CA GLU A 212 0.28 -14.80 1.15
C GLU A 212 -1.01 -15.46 1.66
N PHE A 213 -2.10 -15.39 0.88
CA PHE A 213 -3.36 -16.02 1.26
C PHE A 213 -3.26 -17.54 1.31
N ALA A 214 -2.46 -18.17 0.44
CA ALA A 214 -2.17 -19.60 0.52
C ALA A 214 -1.43 -19.96 1.82
N ALA A 215 -0.47 -19.14 2.24
CA ALA A 215 0.26 -19.34 3.49
C ALA A 215 -0.65 -19.17 4.71
N GLU A 216 -1.53 -18.17 4.71
CA GLU A 216 -2.50 -17.96 5.79
C GLU A 216 -3.53 -19.09 5.86
N GLN A 217 -4.01 -19.58 4.72
CA GLN A 217 -4.94 -20.71 4.70
C GLN A 217 -4.26 -21.96 5.28
N LYS A 218 -3.04 -22.28 4.85
CA LYS A 218 -2.26 -23.41 5.41
C LYS A 218 -2.01 -23.29 6.92
N ARG A 219 -1.96 -22.06 7.45
CA ARG A 219 -1.77 -21.79 8.88
C ARG A 219 -3.06 -21.99 9.68
N THR A 220 -4.21 -21.69 9.09
CA THR A 220 -5.52 -21.65 9.75
C THR A 220 -6.29 -22.95 9.59
N ASP A 221 -6.35 -23.46 8.37
CA ASP A 221 -6.87 -24.77 8.05
C ASP A 221 -5.73 -25.78 8.20
N LYS A 222 -5.83 -26.73 9.13
CA LYS A 222 -4.88 -27.85 9.28
C LYS A 222 -4.98 -28.83 8.10
N ILE A 223 -5.11 -28.34 6.87
CA ILE A 223 -5.19 -29.14 5.65
C ILE A 223 -3.77 -29.51 5.26
N ALA A 224 -3.54 -30.80 4.99
CA ALA A 224 -2.25 -31.28 4.52
C ALA A 224 -1.97 -30.64 3.14
N ALA A 225 -0.71 -30.28 2.87
CA ALA A 225 -0.31 -29.63 1.62
C ALA A 225 -0.68 -30.43 0.34
N GLU A 226 -1.05 -31.70 0.52
CA GLU A 226 -1.39 -32.71 -0.48
C GLU A 226 -2.81 -32.56 -1.04
N ASP A 227 -3.71 -31.86 -0.32
CA ASP A 227 -5.13 -31.74 -0.65
C ASP A 227 -5.49 -30.45 -1.43
N ILE A 228 -4.49 -29.65 -1.78
CA ILE A 228 -4.66 -28.36 -2.47
C ILE A 228 -4.49 -28.57 -3.98
N PRO A 229 -5.54 -28.39 -4.82
CA PRO A 229 -5.42 -28.45 -6.28
C PRO A 229 -4.48 -27.36 -6.83
N ASP A 230 -3.68 -27.68 -7.85
CA ASP A 230 -2.74 -26.75 -8.51
C ASP A 230 -3.40 -25.49 -9.11
N GLU A 231 -4.72 -25.49 -9.33
CA GLU A 231 -5.49 -24.36 -9.88
C GLU A 231 -6.30 -23.57 -8.83
N GLN A 232 -6.14 -23.87 -7.54
CA GLN A 232 -6.87 -23.16 -6.49
C GLN A 232 -6.40 -21.70 -6.39
N LYS A 233 -7.35 -20.77 -6.51
CA LYS A 233 -7.14 -19.36 -6.18
C LYS A 233 -7.34 -19.16 -4.67
N PHE A 234 -6.37 -18.54 -4.03
CA PHE A 234 -6.38 -18.25 -2.60
C PHE A 234 -6.82 -16.83 -2.29
N THR A 235 -6.57 -15.89 -3.20
CA THR A 235 -7.03 -14.52 -3.02
C THR A 235 -8.57 -14.49 -2.93
N PRO A 236 -9.15 -13.84 -1.91
CA PRO A 236 -10.61 -13.77 -1.76
C PRO A 236 -11.30 -13.20 -2.99
N SER A 237 -12.47 -13.77 -3.35
CA SER A 237 -13.18 -13.41 -4.59
C SER A 237 -13.71 -11.97 -4.65
N ASN A 238 -13.81 -11.29 -3.51
CA ASN A 238 -14.19 -9.87 -3.42
C ASN A 238 -13.00 -8.92 -3.65
N VAL A 239 -11.78 -9.44 -3.82
CA VAL A 239 -10.57 -8.67 -4.09
C VAL A 239 -10.28 -8.66 -5.59
N HIS A 240 -10.10 -7.47 -6.15
CA HIS A 240 -9.70 -7.28 -7.53
C HIS A 240 -8.46 -6.41 -7.62
N VAL A 241 -7.52 -6.77 -8.49
CA VAL A 241 -6.27 -6.03 -8.66
C VAL A 241 -6.29 -5.32 -10.01
N VAL A 242 -6.05 -4.00 -9.99
CA VAL A 242 -5.83 -3.18 -11.19
C VAL A 242 -4.43 -2.58 -11.09
N SER A 243 -3.58 -2.97 -12.04
CA SER A 243 -2.18 -2.54 -12.09
C SER A 243 -1.59 -2.77 -13.49
N ASN A 244 -0.30 -2.52 -13.68
CA ASN A 244 0.37 -2.71 -14.97
C ASN A 244 0.56 -4.21 -15.24
N MET A 245 -0.25 -4.75 -16.15
CA MET A 245 -0.28 -6.18 -16.49
C MET A 245 0.66 -6.51 -17.63
N MET A 246 1.48 -7.55 -17.44
CA MET A 246 2.38 -8.04 -18.47
C MET A 246 1.63 -8.96 -19.44
N HIS A 247 1.83 -8.74 -20.74
CA HIS A 247 1.37 -9.65 -21.77
C HIS A 247 2.51 -10.59 -22.18
N PHE A 248 2.34 -11.89 -21.94
CA PHE A 248 3.33 -12.91 -22.28
C PHE A 248 2.98 -13.62 -23.60
N ASP A 249 4.00 -13.90 -24.42
CA ASP A 249 3.90 -14.71 -25.63
C ASP A 249 3.65 -16.20 -25.32
N ALA A 250 3.50 -17.01 -26.38
CA ALA A 250 3.30 -18.46 -26.27
C ALA A 250 4.50 -19.19 -25.64
N GLN A 251 5.68 -18.57 -25.57
CA GLN A 251 6.87 -19.08 -24.91
C GLN A 251 7.01 -18.55 -23.47
N GLY A 252 6.01 -17.81 -22.97
CA GLY A 252 5.98 -17.27 -21.62
C GLY A 252 6.91 -16.08 -21.42
N ARG A 253 7.33 -15.36 -22.47
CA ARG A 253 8.17 -14.16 -22.39
C ARG A 253 7.32 -12.91 -22.61
N ILE A 254 7.60 -11.85 -21.87
CA ILE A 254 6.87 -10.59 -22.01
C ILE A 254 7.08 -9.99 -23.40
N GLU A 255 6.00 -9.53 -24.02
CA GLU A 255 6.01 -8.79 -25.29
C GLU A 255 5.73 -7.30 -25.07
N ARG A 256 4.83 -6.99 -24.13
CA ARG A 256 4.37 -5.63 -23.81
C ARG A 256 3.66 -5.62 -22.45
N PHE A 257 3.23 -4.42 -22.03
CA PHE A 257 2.23 -4.24 -20.99
C PHE A 257 0.87 -3.98 -21.63
N ASP A 258 -0.20 -4.50 -21.02
CA ASP A 258 -1.56 -4.30 -21.50
C ASP A 258 -2.15 -2.97 -21.03
N GLY A 259 -2.96 -2.35 -21.90
CA GLY A 259 -3.65 -1.11 -21.60
C GLY A 259 -2.74 0.13 -21.55
N ARG A 260 -3.19 1.15 -20.82
CA ARG A 260 -2.42 2.37 -20.58
C ARG A 260 -1.60 2.23 -19.31
N VAL A 261 -0.41 2.81 -19.30
CA VAL A 261 0.48 2.81 -18.14
C VAL A 261 -0.19 3.50 -16.95
N ILE A 262 -0.19 2.79 -15.82
CA ILE A 262 -0.63 3.28 -14.52
C ILE A 262 0.62 3.71 -13.75
N HIS A 263 0.75 5.00 -13.53
CA HIS A 263 1.76 5.62 -12.68
C HIS A 263 1.06 6.49 -11.63
N PRO A 264 1.75 7.01 -10.59
CA PRO A 264 1.11 7.66 -9.45
C PRO A 264 0.07 8.75 -9.77
N PHE A 265 0.23 9.46 -10.89
CA PHE A 265 -0.65 10.56 -11.31
C PHE A 265 -1.77 10.17 -12.30
N THR A 266 -1.86 8.91 -12.72
CA THR A 266 -2.94 8.41 -13.62
C THR A 266 -3.94 7.50 -12.92
N LYS A 267 -3.78 7.28 -11.62
CA LYS A 267 -4.66 6.43 -10.80
C LYS A 267 -6.01 7.11 -10.57
N THR A 268 -6.96 6.85 -11.47
CA THR A 268 -8.36 7.32 -11.36
C THR A 268 -9.31 6.17 -11.61
N ALA A 269 -10.50 6.21 -11.01
CA ALA A 269 -11.46 5.12 -11.09
C ALA A 269 -12.02 4.90 -12.51
N HIS A 270 -11.73 5.78 -13.46
CA HIS A 270 -12.05 5.59 -14.87
C HIS A 270 -11.54 4.26 -15.43
N VAL A 271 -10.45 3.71 -14.88
CA VAL A 271 -9.93 2.39 -15.27
C VAL A 271 -10.88 1.23 -14.92
N LEU A 272 -11.80 1.44 -13.98
CA LEU A 272 -12.74 0.44 -13.50
C LEU A 272 -14.06 0.46 -14.27
N LEU A 273 -14.40 1.61 -14.87
CA LEU A 273 -15.65 1.79 -15.60
C LEU A 273 -15.70 0.76 -16.74
N ASN A 274 -16.72 -0.11 -16.71
CA ASN A 274 -16.93 -1.23 -17.64
C ASN A 274 -16.04 -2.47 -17.45
N SER A 275 -15.31 -2.60 -16.34
CA SER A 275 -14.64 -3.85 -15.98
C SER A 275 -15.65 -4.96 -15.60
N PRO A 276 -15.32 -6.27 -15.78
CA PRO A 276 -16.15 -7.34 -15.24
C PRO A 276 -16.41 -7.19 -13.73
N PHE A 277 -15.37 -6.81 -12.98
CA PHE A 277 -15.45 -6.51 -11.55
C PHE A 277 -16.50 -5.44 -11.23
N TRP A 278 -16.60 -4.38 -12.05
CA TRP A 278 -17.63 -3.36 -11.90
C TRP A 278 -19.05 -3.95 -11.89
N THR A 279 -19.32 -4.82 -12.87
CA THR A 279 -20.66 -5.40 -13.08
C THR A 279 -20.95 -6.50 -12.07
N GLU A 280 -19.99 -7.41 -11.85
CA GLU A 280 -20.13 -8.56 -10.96
C GLU A 280 -20.28 -8.14 -9.50
N CYS A 281 -19.55 -7.11 -9.05
CA CYS A 281 -19.61 -6.61 -7.68
C CYS A 281 -20.66 -5.50 -7.47
N GLN A 282 -21.44 -5.17 -8.51
CA GLN A 282 -22.48 -4.13 -8.48
C GLN A 282 -21.93 -2.81 -7.91
N LEU A 283 -20.77 -2.38 -8.43
CA LEU A 283 -20.07 -1.21 -7.90
C LEU A 283 -20.86 0.09 -8.06
N ASP A 284 -21.81 0.13 -9.00
CA ASP A 284 -22.80 1.21 -9.17
C ASP A 284 -23.66 1.43 -7.92
N LYS A 285 -23.84 0.38 -7.09
CA LYS A 285 -24.60 0.44 -5.84
C LYS A 285 -23.74 0.76 -4.62
N ARG A 286 -22.42 0.83 -4.76
CA ARG A 286 -21.49 1.06 -3.64
C ARG A 286 -21.13 2.54 -3.57
N ARG A 287 -21.92 3.31 -2.83
CA ARG A 287 -21.84 4.78 -2.80
C ARG A 287 -20.88 5.35 -1.75
N ASN A 288 -20.38 4.51 -0.84
CA ASN A 288 -19.46 4.93 0.23
C ASN A 288 -18.08 4.31 -0.01
N VAL A 289 -17.05 5.15 -0.18
CA VAL A 289 -15.70 4.69 -0.53
C VAL A 289 -14.73 4.89 0.64
N LEU A 290 -14.15 3.80 1.13
CA LEU A 290 -12.99 3.85 2.01
C LEU A 290 -11.72 3.73 1.16
N LEU A 291 -10.97 4.82 1.06
CA LEU A 291 -9.76 4.92 0.25
C LEU A 291 -8.51 4.83 1.13
N LEU A 292 -7.60 3.92 0.81
CA LEU A 292 -6.32 3.74 1.49
C LEU A 292 -5.18 4.04 0.52
N GLY A 293 -4.26 4.93 0.90
CA GLY A 293 -3.09 5.26 0.09
C GLY A 293 -1.94 5.80 0.92
N ASP A 294 -0.76 5.90 0.35
CA ASP A 294 0.43 6.46 1.01
C ASP A 294 1.00 7.65 0.26
N SER A 295 0.60 7.88 -1.00
CA SER A 295 1.10 8.96 -1.85
C SER A 295 0.07 10.07 -2.05
N ARG A 296 0.51 11.22 -2.57
CA ARG A 296 -0.42 12.30 -2.98
C ARG A 296 -1.33 11.87 -4.13
N GLY A 297 -0.84 11.01 -5.03
CA GLY A 297 -1.60 10.55 -6.19
C GLY A 297 -2.78 9.63 -5.83
N ASP A 298 -2.69 8.94 -4.70
CA ASP A 298 -3.69 7.93 -4.32
C ASP A 298 -5.05 8.54 -3.94
N VAL A 299 -5.10 9.80 -3.51
CA VAL A 299 -6.37 10.47 -3.16
C VAL A 299 -7.36 10.55 -4.33
N ARG A 300 -6.84 10.38 -5.55
CA ARG A 300 -7.55 10.41 -6.82
C ARG A 300 -8.04 9.05 -7.30
N MET A 301 -7.74 7.96 -6.59
CA MET A 301 -8.16 6.61 -7.01
C MET A 301 -9.68 6.46 -7.11
N ALA A 302 -10.45 7.30 -6.42
CA ALA A 302 -11.90 7.35 -6.51
C ALA A 302 -12.44 8.39 -7.54
N ASP A 303 -11.57 9.18 -8.18
CA ASP A 303 -11.99 10.18 -9.16
C ASP A 303 -12.68 9.51 -10.35
N GLY A 304 -13.91 9.93 -10.64
CA GLY A 304 -14.76 9.34 -11.68
C GLY A 304 -15.78 8.33 -11.16
N LEU A 305 -15.75 7.97 -9.86
CA LEU A 305 -16.84 7.24 -9.23
C LEU A 305 -17.99 8.18 -8.88
N ASP A 306 -19.20 7.67 -9.03
CA ASP A 306 -20.40 8.29 -8.49
C ASP A 306 -20.55 7.85 -7.01
N ALA A 307 -19.74 8.45 -6.14
CA ALA A 307 -19.72 8.19 -4.71
C ALA A 307 -20.42 9.32 -3.94
N ASP A 308 -21.21 8.96 -2.93
CA ASP A 308 -21.88 9.93 -2.05
C ASP A 308 -20.92 10.45 -0.97
N GLU A 309 -20.02 9.58 -0.47
CA GLU A 309 -19.08 9.94 0.59
C GLU A 309 -17.80 9.13 0.49
N ILE A 310 -16.67 9.79 0.77
CA ILE A 310 -15.34 9.19 0.68
C ILE A 310 -14.58 9.49 1.97
N ILE A 311 -14.11 8.45 2.66
CA ILE A 311 -13.15 8.55 3.76
C ILE A 311 -11.78 8.17 3.21
N ARG A 312 -10.83 9.10 3.26
CA ARG A 312 -9.44 8.89 2.82
C ARG A 312 -8.54 8.65 4.02
N VAL A 313 -7.79 7.55 3.98
CA VAL A 313 -6.80 7.16 4.99
C VAL A 313 -5.42 7.14 4.35
N GLY A 314 -4.53 7.99 4.85
CA GLY A 314 -3.17 8.18 4.34
C GLY A 314 -2.12 7.52 5.22
N PHE A 315 -1.20 6.74 4.66
CA PHE A 315 -0.03 6.20 5.36
C PHE A 315 1.19 7.10 5.14
N LEU A 316 1.47 7.99 6.10
CA LEU A 316 2.63 8.87 6.06
C LEU A 316 3.85 8.16 6.68
N ASN A 317 4.65 7.55 5.81
CA ASN A 317 5.76 6.69 6.22
C ASN A 317 7.10 7.41 6.41
N LEU A 318 7.33 8.51 5.68
CA LEU A 318 8.59 9.27 5.65
C LEU A 318 8.38 10.72 6.06
N LYS A 319 9.44 11.37 6.57
CA LYS A 319 9.48 12.82 6.80
C LYS A 319 8.22 13.35 7.50
N VAL A 320 7.75 12.61 8.51
CA VAL A 320 6.42 12.80 9.11
C VAL A 320 6.22 14.25 9.55
N ASP A 321 7.21 14.87 10.20
CA ASP A 321 7.06 16.25 10.70
C ASP A 321 6.98 17.29 9.57
N GLU A 322 7.61 17.02 8.42
CA GLU A 322 7.64 17.94 7.27
C GLU A 322 6.37 17.81 6.42
N ALA A 323 5.82 16.60 6.30
CA ALA A 323 4.74 16.30 5.36
C ALA A 323 3.35 16.15 6.02
N LEU A 324 3.25 16.12 7.36
CA LEU A 324 1.98 15.85 8.04
C LEU A 324 0.91 16.90 7.73
N GLU A 325 1.26 18.19 7.72
CA GLU A 325 0.29 19.26 7.45
C GLU A 325 -0.36 19.08 6.07
N GLU A 326 0.47 18.88 5.03
CA GLU A 326 0.00 18.59 3.69
C GLU A 326 -0.85 17.31 3.62
N TYR A 327 -0.42 16.23 4.29
CA TYR A 327 -1.20 14.98 4.29
C TYR A 327 -2.57 15.16 4.94
N LEU A 328 -2.71 16.05 5.93
CA LEU A 328 -4.00 16.35 6.56
C LEU A 328 -4.91 17.20 5.66
N GLU A 329 -4.37 17.90 4.67
CA GLU A 329 -5.18 18.56 3.62
C GLU A 329 -5.72 17.55 2.60
N LEU A 330 -4.98 16.45 2.39
CA LEU A 330 -5.27 15.42 1.39
C LEU A 330 -6.12 14.25 1.92
N TYR A 331 -5.93 13.89 3.19
CA TYR A 331 -6.52 12.72 3.84
C TYR A 331 -7.34 13.08 5.07
N ASP A 332 -8.48 12.42 5.26
CA ASP A 332 -9.31 12.60 6.46
C ASP A 332 -8.61 12.06 7.72
N VAL A 333 -7.86 10.96 7.55
CA VAL A 333 -7.10 10.29 8.60
C VAL A 333 -5.69 10.01 8.10
N VAL A 334 -4.68 10.37 8.88
CA VAL A 334 -3.27 10.10 8.57
C VAL A 334 -2.69 9.17 9.63
N PHE A 335 -2.17 8.03 9.19
CA PHE A 335 -1.38 7.13 10.00
C PHE A 335 0.11 7.38 9.80
N THR A 336 0.84 7.68 10.87
CA THR A 336 2.27 8.00 10.80
C THR A 336 3.14 6.83 11.25
N ASN A 337 4.41 6.84 10.84
CA ASN A 337 5.46 5.92 11.33
C ASN A 337 5.14 4.44 11.07
N ASP A 338 4.80 4.10 9.81
CA ASP A 338 4.62 2.71 9.35
C ASP A 338 3.55 1.91 10.14
N ALA A 339 2.41 2.55 10.40
CA ALA A 339 1.34 1.99 11.22
C ALA A 339 0.70 0.70 10.64
N SER A 340 0.06 -0.08 11.52
CA SER A 340 -0.71 -1.28 11.13
C SER A 340 -2.04 -0.94 10.44
N LEU A 341 -2.66 -1.92 9.78
CA LEU A 341 -4.03 -1.87 9.25
C LEU A 341 -5.13 -2.07 10.32
N VAL A 342 -4.77 -2.36 11.57
CA VAL A 342 -5.74 -2.62 12.66
C VAL A 342 -6.75 -1.47 12.85
N PRO A 343 -6.36 -0.18 12.84
CA PRO A 343 -7.34 0.89 12.95
C PRO A 343 -8.33 0.92 11.77
N VAL A 344 -7.91 0.56 10.56
CA VAL A 344 -8.81 0.43 9.39
C VAL A 344 -9.84 -0.66 9.62
N GLN A 345 -9.40 -1.82 10.11
CA GLN A 345 -10.30 -2.91 10.49
C GLN A 345 -11.34 -2.42 11.52
N MET A 346 -10.90 -1.68 12.56
CA MET A 346 -11.81 -1.14 13.58
C MET A 346 -12.83 -0.15 13.01
N LEU A 347 -12.47 0.65 12.00
CA LEU A 347 -13.42 1.53 11.31
C LEU A 347 -14.52 0.72 10.61
N ILE A 348 -14.13 -0.37 9.93
CA ILE A 348 -15.08 -1.27 9.25
C ILE A 348 -15.96 -2.00 10.27
N GLU A 349 -15.40 -2.47 11.39
CA GLU A 349 -16.18 -3.09 12.47
C GLU A 349 -17.26 -2.13 13.03
N GLN A 350 -16.96 -0.84 13.14
CA GLN A 350 -17.94 0.17 13.56
C GLN A 350 -19.09 0.33 12.56
N ILE A 351 -18.79 0.27 11.26
CA ILE A 351 -19.79 0.32 10.18
C ILE A 351 -20.73 -0.88 10.28
N ILE A 352 -20.18 -2.08 10.51
CA ILE A 352 -20.95 -3.33 10.60
C ILE A 352 -21.79 -3.43 11.88
N ALA A 353 -21.25 -3.00 13.02
CA ALA A 353 -21.86 -3.22 14.34
C ALA A 353 -23.24 -2.57 14.52
N SER A 354 -23.59 -1.57 13.70
CA SER A 354 -24.88 -0.88 13.78
C SER A 354 -25.92 -1.45 12.80
N SER A 355 -25.48 -2.02 11.67
CA SER A 355 -26.36 -2.68 10.69
C SER A 355 -27.07 -3.92 11.28
N LYS A 356 -26.43 -4.62 12.24
CA LYS A 356 -27.02 -5.79 12.92
C LYS A 356 -28.07 -5.46 14.00
N LYS A 357 -28.39 -4.18 14.24
CA LYS A 357 -29.33 -3.75 15.28
C LYS A 357 -30.69 -3.28 14.74
N GLU A 358 -30.84 -3.25 13.43
CA GLU A 358 -32.13 -3.14 12.73
C GLU A 358 -32.61 -4.53 12.32
#